data_AF-A0A3B9X3F5-F1
#
_entry.id   AF-A0A3B9X3F5-F1
#
_cell.length_a   1.000
_cell.length_b   1.000
_cell.length_c   1.000
_cell.angle_alpha   90.00
_cell.angle_beta   90.00
_cell.angle_gamma   90.00
#
_symmetry.space_group_name_H-M   'P 1'
#
loop_
_entity.id
_entity.type
_entity.pdbx_description
1 polymer ?
#
loop_
_entity_poly.entity_id
_entity_poly.type
_entity_poly.pdbx_seq_one_letter_code
_entity_poly.pdbx_strand_id
1 'polypeptide(L)' 'YAVSRLVRESRGVLEGNFPLLWVEGEMSNLAMPASGHIYFTLKD' A
#
# COMPACT_ATOMS: atom_id res chain seq x y z
N TYR A 1 17.64 -15.30 -7.53
CA TYR A 1 17.08 -13.93 -7.65
C TYR A 1 16.73 -13.44 -6.26
N ALA A 2 17.21 -12.26 -5.84
CA ALA A 2 16.88 -11.71 -4.52
C ALA A 2 15.47 -11.10 -4.55
N VAL A 3 14.67 -11.34 -3.51
CA VAL A 3 13.32 -10.79 -3.33
C VAL A 3 13.32 -9.27 -3.45
N SER A 4 14.35 -8.60 -2.94
CA SER A 4 14.52 -7.15 -3.03
C SER A 4 14.60 -6.62 -4.46
N ARG A 5 15.23 -7.36 -5.38
CA ARG A 5 15.31 -6.97 -6.80
C ARG A 5 13.95 -7.10 -7.49
N LEU A 6 13.25 -8.20 -7.23
CA LEU A 6 11.90 -8.44 -7.74
C LEU A 6 10.94 -7.33 -7.28
N VAL A 7 10.97 -6.98 -5.99
CA VAL A 7 10.15 -5.88 -5.44
C VAL A 7 10.47 -4.54 -6.10
N ARG A 8 11.74 -4.25 -6.37
CA ARG A 8 12.13 -2.99 -7.03
C ARG A 8 11.66 -2.91 -8.47
N GLU A 9 11.75 -4.02 -9.21
CA GLU A 9 11.27 -4.12 -10.59
C GLU A 9 9.73 -4.04 -10.65
N SER A 10 9.01 -4.73 -9.77
CA SER A 10 7.56 -4.62 -9.63
C SER A 10 7.11 -3.19 -9.30
N ARG A 11 7.82 -2.52 -8.37
CA ARG A 11 7.53 -1.12 -8.02
C ARG A 11 7.63 -0.20 -9.22
N GLY A 12 8.69 -0.32 -10.04
CA GLY A 12 8.84 0.51 -11.24
C GLY A 12 7.73 0.31 -12.28
N VAL A 13 7.24 -0.93 -12.44
CA VAL A 13 6.11 -1.21 -13.33
C VAL A 13 4.80 -0.65 -12.78
N LEU A 14 4.55 -0.77 -11.47
CA LEU A 14 3.32 -0.28 -10.84
C LEU A 14 3.27 1.25 -10.78
N GLU A 15 4.38 1.92 -10.44
CA GLU A 15 4.43 3.39 -10.30
C GLU A 15 4.25 4.12 -11.64
N GLY A 16 4.64 3.51 -12.77
CA GLY A 16 4.54 4.12 -14.09
C GLY A 16 3.22 3.84 -14.83
N ASN A 17 2.46 2.81 -14.44
CA ASN A 17 1.30 2.35 -15.20
C ASN A 17 -0.05 2.60 -14.51
N PHE A 18 -0.06 2.86 -13.21
CA PHE A 18 -1.30 3.15 -12.50
C PHE A 18 -1.43 4.65 -12.30
N PRO A 19 -2.39 5.32 -12.96
CA PRO A 19 -2.70 6.71 -12.66
C PRO A 19 -3.23 6.82 -11.21
N LEU A 20 -3.46 8.04 -10.74
CA LEU A 20 -4.08 8.26 -9.43
C LEU A 20 -5.48 7.60 -9.43
N LEU A 21 -5.68 6.57 -8.61
CA LEU A 21 -6.90 5.77 -8.55
C LEU A 21 -7.54 5.88 -7.17
N TRP A 22 -8.86 5.92 -7.14
CA TRP A 22 -9.65 5.81 -5.91
C TRP A 22 -9.88 4.34 -5.59
N VAL A 23 -9.71 3.99 -4.31
CA VAL A 23 -10.00 2.65 -3.80
C VAL A 23 -11.08 2.82 -2.72
N GLU A 24 -12.18 2.09 -2.88
CA GLU A 24 -13.27 2.03 -1.90
C GLU A 24 -13.22 0.68 -1.19
N GLY A 25 -13.68 0.65 0.06
CA GLY A 25 -13.65 -0.56 0.86
C GLY A 25 -14.01 -0.31 2.33
N GLU A 26 -14.32 -1.37 3.05
CA GLU A 26 -14.58 -1.30 4.49
C GLU A 26 -13.26 -1.15 5.27
N MET A 27 -13.16 -0.08 6.06
CA MET A 27 -12.02 0.13 6.94
C MET A 27 -12.16 -0.71 8.22
N SER A 28 -11.12 -1.48 8.54
CA SER A 28 -11.04 -2.29 9.75
C SER A 28 -9.69 -2.12 10.44
N ASN A 29 -9.57 -2.60 11.70
CA ASN A 29 -8.33 -2.65 12.46
C ASN A 29 -7.56 -1.30 12.52
N LEU A 30 -8.29 -0.20 12.71
CA LEU A 30 -7.73 1.15 12.82
C LEU A 30 -6.90 1.29 14.10
N ALA A 31 -5.63 1.62 13.95
CA ALA A 31 -4.69 1.89 15.02
C ALA A 31 -4.08 3.29 14.84
N MET A 32 -4.08 4.09 15.91
CA MET A 32 -3.45 5.40 15.97
C MET A 32 -2.42 5.45 17.11
N PRO A 33 -1.21 4.90 16.92
CA PRO A 33 -0.16 5.02 17.91
C PRO A 33 0.29 6.46 18.14
N ALA A 34 0.88 6.73 19.30
CA ALA A 34 1.43 8.05 19.66
C ALA A 34 2.60 8.51 18.77
N SER A 35 3.09 7.67 17.86
CA SER A 35 4.09 8.02 16.84
C SER A 35 3.55 8.95 15.75
N GLY A 36 2.23 9.16 15.68
CA GLY A 36 1.59 10.03 14.70
C GLY A 36 1.28 9.36 13.35
N HIS A 37 1.51 8.05 13.23
CA HIS A 37 1.09 7.27 12.08
C HIS A 37 -0.28 6.63 12.32
N ILE A 38 -1.08 6.51 11.26
CA ILE A 38 -2.36 5.79 11.30
C ILE A 38 -2.20 4.52 10.48
N TYR A 39 -2.58 3.39 11.07
CA TYR A 39 -2.59 2.10 10.40
C TYR A 39 -4.03 1.61 10.34
N PHE A 40 -4.45 1.07 9.20
CA PHE A 40 -5.76 0.44 9.04
C PHE A 40 -5.67 -0.64 7.96
N THR A 41 -6.63 -1.55 7.99
CA THR A 41 -6.81 -2.57 6.95
C THR A 41 -8.02 -2.19 6.12
N LEU A 42 -7.81 -1.95 4.82
CA LEU A 42 -8.89 -1.76 3.85
C LEU A 42 -9.29 -3.13 3.30
N LYS A 43 -10.55 -3.51 3.46
CA LYS A 43 -11.17 -4.70 2.86
C LYS A 43 -12.03 -4.27 1.68
N ASP A 44 -12.22 -5.14 0.69
CA ASP A 44 -13.25 -4.96 -0.35
C ASP A 44 -14.67 -5.02 0.26
#